data_AF-A0A9F2REI8-F1
#
_entry.id   AF-A0A9F2REI8-F1
#
_cell.length_a   1.000
_cell.length_b   1.000
_cell.length_c   1.000
_cell.angle_alpha   90.00
_cell.angle_beta   90.00
_cell.angle_gamma   90.00
#
_symmetry.space_group_name_H-M   'P 1'
#
loop_
_entity.id
_entity.type
_entity.pdbx_description
1 polymer ?
#
loop_
_entity_poly.entity_id
_entity_poly.type
_entity_poly.pdbx_seq_one_letter_code
_entity_poly.pdbx_strand_id
1 'polypeptide(L)'
;MALGLQEAPELQHNMKLQPPLEASAAPACPSSAAQSRRAPGSPSHASPIPLAVTLTTLHWRIFVAFSAVVIATNIAETSLTIDGIYYVVDPGFVKQKVYNSKTGIDQLVVTPISQAQAKQRAGRAGRTGPGKCYRLYTERAYRDEMLTTNVPEIQRTNLASTVLSLKAMGINDLLSFDFMDAPPMETLITAMEQLYTLGALDDEGLLTRLGRRMAEFPLEPMLCKMLIMSVHLGCSEEMLTIVSMLSVQNVFYRPKDKQALADQKKAKFHQTEGDHLTLLAVYNSWKNNKFSNPWCYENFIQARSLRRAQDIRKQMLGIMDRHKLDVVSCGKATVRVQKAICSGFFRNAAKKDPQEGYRTLIDQQVVYIHPSSALFNRQPEWVVYHELVLTTKEYMREVTTIDPRWLVEFAPAFFKVSDPTKLSKQKKQQRLEPLYNRYEEPNAWRISRAFRRR
;
A
#
# COMPACT_ATOMS: atom_id res chain seq x y z
N MET A 1 -28.68 -4.35 -62.16
CA MET A 1 -28.79 -3.64 -63.45
C MET A 1 -27.96 -2.37 -63.37
N ALA A 2 -27.03 -2.19 -64.33
CA ALA A 2 -26.28 -0.99 -64.75
C ALA A 2 -25.50 -0.19 -63.68
N LEU A 3 -24.15 -0.16 -63.69
CA LEU A 3 -23.27 0.71 -64.53
C LEU A 3 -23.60 2.21 -64.31
N GLY A 4 -22.76 3.11 -63.84
CA GLY A 4 -21.30 3.26 -63.85
C GLY A 4 -21.01 4.67 -64.39
N LEU A 5 -20.26 5.52 -63.69
CA LEU A 5 -19.61 6.72 -64.24
C LEU A 5 -18.44 7.18 -63.34
N GLN A 6 -17.34 7.51 -64.01
CA GLN A 6 -16.00 7.84 -63.52
C GLN A 6 -15.88 9.27 -62.97
N GLU A 7 -14.94 9.48 -62.05
CA GLU A 7 -13.94 10.56 -62.16
C GLU A 7 -12.73 10.26 -61.25
N ALA A 8 -11.54 10.68 -61.70
CA ALA A 8 -10.20 10.29 -61.20
C ALA A 8 -9.52 11.46 -60.44
N PRO A 9 -8.17 11.53 -60.26
CA PRO A 9 -7.54 11.47 -58.94
C PRO A 9 -6.71 12.73 -58.56
N GLU A 10 -6.40 12.93 -57.28
CA GLU A 10 -5.26 13.78 -56.89
C GLU A 10 -4.27 13.08 -55.96
N LEU A 11 -3.02 13.18 -56.38
CA LEU A 11 -1.77 12.68 -55.83
C LEU A 11 -1.15 13.73 -54.88
N GLN A 12 -0.08 13.27 -54.20
CA GLN A 12 1.06 14.02 -53.63
C GLN A 12 1.00 14.33 -52.13
N HIS A 13 2.05 14.13 -51.34
CA HIS A 13 3.27 13.35 -51.47
C HIS A 13 3.84 13.18 -50.05
N ASN A 14 4.30 11.98 -49.74
CA ASN A 14 4.89 11.61 -48.46
C ASN A 14 6.39 11.93 -48.53
N MET A 15 6.95 12.70 -47.59
CA MET A 15 8.40 12.84 -47.46
C MET A 15 8.89 12.35 -46.10
N LYS A 16 9.78 11.37 -46.21
CA LYS A 16 10.54 10.58 -45.23
C LYS A 16 11.35 11.45 -44.25
N LEU A 17 11.71 10.84 -43.12
CA LEU A 17 13.11 10.77 -42.65
C LEU A 17 13.28 9.58 -41.66
N GLN A 18 14.01 8.55 -42.10
CA GLN A 18 14.62 7.50 -41.28
C GLN A 18 16.04 7.91 -40.89
N PRO A 19 16.59 7.46 -39.74
CA PRO A 19 18.02 7.54 -39.44
C PRO A 19 18.78 6.29 -39.93
N PRO A 20 20.07 6.40 -40.31
CA PRO A 20 20.86 5.23 -40.74
C PRO A 20 21.64 4.57 -39.60
N LEU A 21 21.94 3.29 -39.83
CA LEU A 21 22.72 2.35 -39.01
C LEU A 21 24.23 2.33 -39.36
N GLU A 22 25.00 2.03 -38.32
CA GLU A 22 26.21 1.17 -38.21
C GLU A 22 27.55 1.44 -38.94
N ALA A 23 28.60 1.34 -38.10
CA ALA A 23 29.95 0.76 -38.26
C ALA A 23 30.97 1.68 -37.53
N SER A 24 32.02 1.29 -36.81
CA SER A 24 32.76 0.04 -36.62
C SER A 24 33.85 0.31 -35.53
N ALA A 25 34.24 -0.75 -34.81
CA ALA A 25 35.53 -1.07 -34.17
C ALA A 25 36.51 0.02 -33.66
N ALA A 26 37.02 -0.24 -32.45
CA ALA A 26 38.17 0.41 -31.81
C ALA A 26 39.48 0.33 -32.61
N PRO A 27 40.43 1.23 -32.29
CA PRO A 27 41.80 0.81 -32.05
C PRO A 27 42.36 1.30 -30.70
N ALA A 28 43.38 0.58 -30.24
CA ALA A 28 44.12 0.79 -29.00
C ALA A 28 44.99 2.07 -29.01
N CYS A 29 45.46 2.45 -27.82
CA CYS A 29 46.31 3.59 -27.45
C CYS A 29 47.50 3.90 -28.40
N PRO A 30 48.06 5.13 -28.32
CA PRO A 30 49.26 5.26 -27.51
C PRO A 30 49.28 6.48 -26.57
N SER A 31 50.03 6.31 -25.49
CA SER A 31 50.46 7.30 -24.52
C SER A 31 50.99 8.60 -25.13
N SER A 32 50.50 9.75 -24.67
CA SER A 32 51.31 10.96 -24.60
C SER A 32 51.00 11.72 -23.31
N ALA A 33 52.06 11.95 -22.53
CA ALA A 33 52.04 12.75 -21.34
C ALA A 33 51.79 14.22 -21.72
N ALA A 34 50.65 14.75 -21.28
CA ALA A 34 50.41 16.19 -21.26
C ALA A 34 50.01 16.58 -19.84
N GLN A 35 51.01 17.05 -19.07
CA GLN A 35 50.81 17.77 -17.83
C GLN A 35 50.03 19.05 -18.13
N SER A 36 48.71 19.05 -17.92
CA SER A 36 47.93 20.28 -17.82
C SER A 36 47.71 20.61 -16.35
N ARG A 37 48.33 21.72 -15.92
CA ARG A 37 48.12 22.33 -14.60
C ARG A 37 46.62 22.62 -14.43
N ARG A 38 45.95 21.90 -13.51
CA ARG A 38 44.57 22.19 -13.13
C ARG A 38 44.53 23.44 -12.26
N ALA A 39 43.72 24.41 -12.68
CA ALA A 39 43.31 25.56 -11.88
C ALA A 39 42.51 25.09 -10.63
N PRO A 40 42.60 25.82 -9.49
CA PRO A 40 41.86 25.46 -8.29
C PRO A 40 40.39 25.88 -8.48
N GLY A 41 39.47 24.91 -8.54
CA GLY A 41 38.03 25.23 -8.55
C GLY A 41 37.11 24.35 -9.41
N SER A 42 37.51 23.15 -9.85
CA SER A 42 36.54 22.21 -10.45
C SER A 42 35.84 21.41 -9.34
N PRO A 43 34.49 21.30 -9.33
CA PRO A 43 33.79 20.52 -8.32
C PRO A 43 34.13 19.04 -8.52
N SER A 44 34.68 18.41 -7.49
CA SER A 44 34.90 16.97 -7.41
C SER A 44 33.59 16.22 -7.63
N HIS A 45 33.61 15.19 -8.48
CA HIS A 45 32.47 14.31 -8.74
C HIS A 45 31.86 13.77 -7.43
N ALA A 46 30.72 14.32 -7.03
CA ALA A 46 29.94 13.83 -5.90
C ALA A 46 29.09 12.64 -6.35
N SER A 47 29.19 11.52 -5.63
CA SER A 47 28.35 10.33 -5.89
C SER A 47 27.14 10.35 -4.94
N PRO A 48 25.89 10.37 -5.45
CA PRO A 48 24.70 10.38 -4.61
C PRO A 48 24.44 8.99 -4.01
N ILE A 49 24.22 8.91 -2.70
CA ILE A 49 23.88 7.68 -1.99
C ILE A 49 22.47 7.81 -1.39
N PRO A 50 21.45 7.11 -1.92
CA PRO A 50 20.09 7.17 -1.37
C PRO A 50 19.94 6.25 -0.14
N LEU A 51 19.40 6.80 0.95
CA LEU A 51 18.91 6.09 2.13
C LEU A 51 17.38 6.18 2.20
N ALA A 52 16.71 5.07 1.88
CA ALA A 52 15.27 4.87 2.10
C ALA A 52 15.04 3.65 2.99
N VAL A 53 13.84 3.53 3.58
CA VAL A 53 13.43 2.42 4.46
C VAL A 53 13.71 1.04 3.83
N THR A 54 13.69 0.93 2.50
CA THR A 54 13.94 -0.31 1.74
C THR A 54 15.42 -0.67 1.57
N LEU A 55 16.35 0.28 1.76
CA LEU A 55 17.77 0.19 1.42
C LEU A 55 18.67 -0.14 2.62
N THR A 56 18.28 -1.08 3.48
CA THR A 56 19.12 -1.46 4.64
C THR A 56 20.42 -2.23 4.30
N THR A 57 20.73 -2.58 3.04
CA THR A 57 22.02 -3.26 2.68
C THR A 57 23.16 -2.31 2.34
N LEU A 58 22.89 -1.00 2.25
CA LEU A 58 23.93 0.00 1.98
C LEU A 58 24.61 0.52 3.25
N HIS A 59 24.47 -0.18 4.38
CA HIS A 59 25.13 0.18 5.63
C HIS A 59 26.67 0.07 5.58
N TRP A 60 27.26 -0.61 4.59
CA TRP A 60 28.72 -0.87 4.57
C TRP A 60 29.49 -0.26 3.38
N ARG A 61 28.83 0.32 2.36
CA ARG A 61 29.49 0.95 1.20
C ARG A 61 29.52 2.48 1.27
N ILE A 62 29.70 3.03 2.47
CA ILE A 62 29.75 4.49 2.70
C ILE A 62 31.20 5.03 2.70
N PHE A 63 32.23 4.17 2.73
CA PHE A 63 33.62 4.62 2.72
C PHE A 63 34.20 4.71 1.31
N VAL A 64 33.99 5.86 0.64
CA VAL A 64 34.82 6.31 -0.49
C VAL A 64 35.20 7.77 -0.25
N ALA A 65 36.48 8.09 -0.37
CA ALA A 65 37.17 9.33 0.03
C ALA A 65 36.83 10.60 -0.78
N PHE A 66 35.57 10.79 -1.19
CA PHE A 66 35.07 11.99 -1.87
C PHE A 66 33.89 12.58 -1.09
N SER A 67 33.60 13.87 -1.30
CA SER A 67 32.42 14.57 -0.77
C SER A 67 31.14 13.79 -1.06
N ALA A 68 30.73 12.95 -0.10
CA ALA A 68 29.59 12.06 -0.24
C ALA A 68 28.30 12.82 0.08
N VAL A 69 27.33 12.74 -0.83
CA VAL A 69 26.00 13.34 -0.61
C VAL A 69 25.03 12.22 -0.27
N VAL A 70 24.53 12.26 0.96
CA VAL A 70 23.54 11.29 1.44
C VAL A 70 22.14 11.88 1.28
N ILE A 71 21.30 11.20 0.49
CA ILE A 71 19.88 11.56 0.34
C ILE A 71 19.09 10.66 1.26
N ALA A 72 18.67 11.17 2.41
CA ALA A 72 17.99 10.38 3.44
C ALA A 72 16.55 10.83 3.73
N THR A 73 15.76 9.89 4.20
CA THR A 73 14.46 10.16 4.85
C THR A 73 14.65 10.57 6.32
N ASN A 74 13.57 10.70 7.08
CA ASN A 74 13.60 10.95 8.52
C ASN A 74 14.35 9.86 9.34
N ILE A 75 14.78 8.76 8.73
CA ILE A 75 15.70 7.78 9.35
C ILE A 75 16.98 8.46 9.84
N ALA A 76 17.52 9.41 9.08
CA ALA A 76 18.74 10.13 9.45
C ALA A 76 18.52 11.13 10.62
N GLU A 77 17.27 11.45 10.96
CA GLU A 77 16.90 12.40 12.01
C GLU A 77 17.19 11.88 13.41
N THR A 78 16.93 10.58 13.66
CA THR A 78 17.06 9.95 14.98
C THR A 78 17.90 8.68 14.94
N SER A 79 17.61 7.78 14.01
CA SER A 79 17.96 6.35 14.11
C SER A 79 19.34 5.98 13.57
N LEU A 80 20.02 6.88 12.86
CA LEU A 80 21.28 6.57 12.19
C LEU A 80 22.32 7.67 12.40
N THR A 81 23.53 7.27 12.80
CA THR A 81 24.69 8.16 12.96
C THR A 81 25.59 7.96 11.74
N ILE A 82 25.72 8.99 10.90
CA ILE A 82 26.70 8.98 9.80
C ILE A 82 27.82 9.92 10.21
N ASP A 83 29.03 9.40 10.26
CA ASP A 83 30.20 10.20 10.59
C ASP A 83 30.60 11.08 9.40
N GLY A 84 31.13 12.26 9.69
CA GLY A 84 31.60 13.19 8.66
C GLY A 84 30.52 14.04 7.99
N ILE A 85 29.32 14.15 8.58
CA ILE A 85 28.31 15.12 8.13
C ILE A 85 28.68 16.52 8.64
N TYR A 86 29.06 17.42 7.73
CA TYR A 86 29.27 18.85 8.02
C TYR A 86 28.16 19.75 7.48
N TYR A 87 27.42 19.28 6.46
CA TYR A 87 26.39 20.07 5.78
C TYR A 87 25.07 19.31 5.77
N VAL A 88 24.00 19.99 6.20
CA VAL A 88 22.63 19.48 6.13
C VAL A 88 21.79 20.42 5.28
N VAL A 89 21.02 19.88 4.34
CA VAL A 89 20.01 20.61 3.57
C VAL A 89 18.65 20.09 4.00
N ASP A 90 17.84 20.97 4.61
CA ASP A 90 16.54 20.62 5.17
C ASP A 90 15.41 21.28 4.36
N PRO A 91 14.63 20.49 3.60
CA PRO A 91 13.47 21.00 2.87
C PRO A 91 12.27 21.28 3.77
N GLY A 92 12.26 20.87 5.05
CA GLY A 92 11.17 21.18 5.97
C GLY A 92 9.96 20.24 5.91
N PHE A 93 10.05 19.13 5.18
CA PHE A 93 8.95 18.18 5.03
C PHE A 93 9.29 16.78 5.55
N VAL A 94 8.24 16.04 5.92
CA VAL A 94 8.28 14.63 6.26
C VAL A 94 7.03 13.95 5.70
N LYS A 95 7.15 12.67 5.36
CA LYS A 95 5.99 11.88 4.95
C LYS A 95 5.53 11.06 6.16
N GLN A 96 4.33 11.36 6.67
CA GLN A 96 3.78 10.77 7.89
C GLN A 96 2.51 9.99 7.58
N LYS A 97 2.32 8.88 8.31
CA LYS A 97 1.08 8.10 8.28
C LYS A 97 0.07 8.79 9.19
N VAL A 98 -1.12 9.07 8.66
CA VAL A 98 -2.24 9.71 9.34
C VAL A 98 -3.45 8.82 9.17
N TYR A 99 -4.02 8.38 10.29
CA TYR A 99 -5.26 7.62 10.32
C TYR A 99 -6.47 8.55 10.43
N ASN A 100 -7.47 8.33 9.58
CA ASN A 100 -8.76 9.00 9.70
C ASN A 100 -9.78 8.01 10.29
N SER A 101 -10.22 8.26 11.51
CA SER A 101 -11.18 7.40 12.24
C SER A 101 -12.56 7.31 11.58
N LYS A 102 -12.97 8.35 10.84
CA LYS A 102 -14.29 8.42 10.20
C LYS A 102 -14.36 7.62 8.92
N THR A 103 -13.30 7.65 8.12
CA THR A 103 -13.22 6.88 6.88
C THR A 103 -12.56 5.52 7.07
N GLY A 104 -11.87 5.31 8.20
CA GLY A 104 -11.11 4.09 8.47
C GLY A 104 -9.87 3.92 7.60
N ILE A 105 -9.41 4.98 6.92
CA ILE A 105 -8.32 4.94 5.95
C ILE A 105 -7.02 5.45 6.59
N ASP A 106 -5.95 4.71 6.35
CA ASP A 106 -4.58 5.14 6.59
C ASP A 106 -4.04 5.90 5.37
N GLN A 107 -3.74 7.19 5.54
CA GLN A 107 -3.17 8.01 4.49
C GLN A 107 -1.71 8.35 4.77
N LEU A 108 -0.88 8.31 3.72
CA LEU A 108 0.51 8.73 3.81
C LEU A 108 0.66 10.15 3.26
N VAL A 109 0.55 11.14 4.13
CA VAL A 109 0.52 12.57 3.81
C VAL A 109 1.91 13.19 3.94
N VAL A 110 2.26 14.12 3.05
CA VAL A 110 3.44 14.96 3.22
C VAL A 110 3.06 16.14 4.11
N THR A 111 3.65 16.22 5.29
CA THR A 111 3.40 17.24 6.29
C THR A 111 4.66 18.09 6.54
N PRO A 112 4.52 19.36 6.92
CA PRO A 112 5.64 20.14 7.42
C PRO A 112 6.17 19.50 8.70
N ILE A 113 7.48 19.60 8.92
CA ILE A 113 8.13 19.11 10.15
C ILE A 113 7.84 20.03 11.34
N SER A 114 7.98 19.51 12.56
CA SER A 114 7.99 20.38 13.75
C SER A 114 9.35 21.06 13.96
N GLN A 115 9.35 22.12 14.77
CA GLN A 115 10.56 22.82 15.21
C GLN A 115 11.53 21.87 15.91
N ALA A 116 11.02 20.92 16.72
CA ALA A 116 11.82 19.88 17.34
C ALA A 116 12.56 19.01 16.30
N GLN A 117 11.88 18.59 15.22
CA GLN A 117 12.52 17.81 14.15
C GLN A 117 13.54 18.63 13.38
N ALA A 118 13.22 19.88 13.05
CA ALA A 118 14.14 20.80 12.38
C ALA A 118 15.40 21.04 13.20
N LYS A 119 15.27 21.08 14.54
CA LYS A 119 16.41 21.16 15.47
C LYS A 119 17.23 19.87 15.48
N GLN A 120 16.58 18.70 15.49
CA GLN A 120 17.25 17.40 15.38
C GLN A 120 18.03 17.25 14.07
N ARG A 121 17.44 17.65 12.94
CA ARG A 121 18.09 17.67 11.63
C ARG A 121 19.30 18.58 11.60
N ALA A 122 19.17 19.81 12.10
CA ALA A 122 20.29 20.75 12.20
C ALA A 122 21.41 20.20 13.11
N GLY A 123 21.06 19.53 14.20
CA GLY A 123 22.00 18.90 15.11
C GLY A 123 22.86 17.80 14.47
N ARG A 124 22.44 17.21 13.34
CA ARG A 124 23.24 16.21 12.61
C ARG A 124 24.52 16.79 12.00
N ALA A 125 24.48 18.07 11.59
CA ALA A 125 25.67 18.77 11.08
C ALA A 125 26.71 19.07 12.16
N GLY A 126 26.30 19.10 13.43
CA GLY A 126 27.14 19.52 14.56
C GLY A 126 27.81 18.38 15.33
N ARG A 127 27.82 17.15 14.79
CA ARG A 127 28.27 15.96 15.55
C ARG A 127 29.79 15.78 15.58
N THR A 128 30.46 16.08 14.47
CA THR A 128 31.91 15.87 14.32
C THR A 128 32.69 17.17 14.51
N GLY A 129 32.03 18.31 14.35
CA GLY A 129 32.64 19.64 14.45
C GLY A 129 31.64 20.72 14.04
N PRO A 130 32.10 21.97 13.85
CA PRO A 130 31.25 23.06 13.40
C PRO A 130 30.69 22.78 11.99
N GLY A 131 29.38 22.55 11.91
CA GLY A 131 28.66 22.31 10.65
C GLY A 131 27.71 23.44 10.28
N LYS A 132 27.13 23.36 9.07
CA LYS A 132 26.13 24.30 8.56
C LYS A 132 24.83 23.58 8.20
N CYS A 133 23.70 24.17 8.58
CA CYS A 133 22.37 23.69 8.20
C CYS A 133 21.70 24.72 7.29
N TYR A 134 21.37 24.31 6.07
CA TYR A 134 20.65 25.11 5.09
C TYR A 134 19.17 24.71 5.12
N ARG A 135 18.31 25.59 5.63
CA ARG A 135 16.86 25.40 5.66
C ARG A 135 16.24 26.06 4.44
N LEU A 136 15.41 25.35 3.69
CA LEU A 136 14.78 25.86 2.47
C LEU A 136 13.43 26.56 2.74
N TYR A 137 13.29 27.14 3.93
CA TYR A 137 12.09 27.84 4.39
C TYR A 137 12.50 29.10 5.16
N THR A 138 11.60 30.08 5.21
CA THR A 138 11.88 31.35 5.88
C THR A 138 11.92 31.18 7.40
N GLU A 139 12.62 32.07 8.09
CA GLU A 139 12.64 32.09 9.55
C GLU A 139 11.23 32.34 10.13
N ARG A 140 10.41 33.12 9.42
CA ARG A 140 9.00 33.33 9.78
C ARG A 140 8.20 32.04 9.74
N ALA A 141 8.30 31.25 8.66
CA ALA A 141 7.62 29.96 8.56
C ALA A 141 8.06 28.99 9.67
N TYR A 142 9.35 28.99 10.02
CA TYR A 142 9.86 28.18 11.13
C TYR A 142 9.24 28.55 12.49
N ARG A 143 9.04 29.84 12.75
CA ARG A 143 8.52 30.32 14.05
C ARG A 143 7.00 30.27 14.14
N ASP A 144 6.30 30.65 13.07
CA ASP A 144 4.85 30.90 13.08
C ASP A 144 4.03 29.73 12.50
N GLU A 145 4.55 29.00 11.50
CA GLU A 145 3.79 27.98 10.77
C GLU A 145 4.09 26.54 11.25
N MET A 146 5.32 26.29 11.74
CA MET A 146 5.73 24.95 12.20
C MET A 146 5.30 24.70 13.65
N LEU A 147 4.72 23.52 13.89
CA LEU A 147 4.42 23.02 15.24
C LEU A 147 5.68 22.97 16.10
N THR A 148 5.56 23.26 17.40
CA THR A 148 6.71 23.24 18.32
C THR A 148 7.25 21.82 18.51
N THR A 149 6.36 20.88 18.77
CA THR A 149 6.65 19.46 18.96
C THR A 149 5.90 18.59 17.95
N ASN A 150 6.36 17.36 17.78
CA ASN A 150 5.65 16.40 16.94
C ASN A 150 4.37 15.94 17.63
N VAL A 151 3.30 15.80 16.84
CA VAL A 151 2.13 15.06 17.30
C VAL A 151 2.58 13.63 17.69
N PRO A 152 2.08 13.04 18.79
CA PRO A 152 2.37 11.67 19.18
C PRO A 152 1.88 10.63 18.17
N GLU A 153 2.49 9.43 18.16
CA GLU A 153 2.10 8.34 17.27
C GLU A 153 0.72 7.75 17.61
N ILE A 154 0.40 7.67 18.90
CA ILE A 154 -0.89 7.16 19.40
C ILE A 154 -2.09 7.99 18.91
N GLN A 155 -1.88 9.28 18.61
CA GLN A 155 -2.93 10.17 18.10
C GLN A 155 -3.10 10.10 16.57
N ARG A 156 -2.23 9.38 15.84
CA ARG A 156 -2.21 9.39 14.37
C ARG A 156 -2.32 8.02 13.72
N THR A 157 -2.39 6.95 14.50
CA THR A 157 -2.37 5.57 14.02
C THR A 157 -3.65 4.84 14.41
N ASN A 158 -3.97 3.76 13.68
CA ASN A 158 -5.06 2.87 14.06
C ASN A 158 -4.73 2.17 15.39
N LEU A 159 -5.62 2.29 16.37
CA LEU A 159 -5.43 1.78 17.72
C LEU A 159 -5.93 0.34 17.93
N ALA A 160 -6.47 -0.34 16.90
CA ALA A 160 -7.06 -1.66 17.06
C ALA A 160 -6.10 -2.71 17.67
N SER A 161 -4.83 -2.75 17.26
CA SER A 161 -3.82 -3.65 17.84
C SER A 161 -3.41 -3.24 19.26
N THR A 162 -3.26 -1.93 19.51
CA THR A 162 -2.91 -1.37 20.82
C THR A 162 -4.01 -1.65 21.84
N VAL A 163 -5.28 -1.41 21.49
CA VAL A 163 -6.46 -1.68 22.32
C VAL A 163 -6.58 -3.16 22.65
N LEU A 164 -6.36 -4.05 21.67
CA LEU A 164 -6.35 -5.49 21.90
C LEU A 164 -5.28 -5.88 22.92
N SER A 165 -4.08 -5.30 22.82
CA SER A 165 -2.97 -5.55 23.74
C SER A 165 -3.25 -5.02 25.14
N LEU A 166 -3.80 -3.80 25.28
CA LEU A 166 -4.18 -3.22 26.57
C LEU A 166 -5.26 -4.07 27.27
N LYS A 167 -6.26 -4.53 26.51
CA LYS A 167 -7.29 -5.44 27.03
C LYS A 167 -6.73 -6.79 27.45
N ALA A 168 -5.75 -7.33 26.72
CA ALA A 168 -5.06 -8.56 27.10
C ALA A 168 -4.22 -8.40 28.39
N MET A 169 -3.70 -7.20 28.67
CA MET A 169 -3.04 -6.87 29.94
C MET A 169 -4.01 -6.74 31.14
N GLY A 170 -5.33 -6.75 30.89
CA GLY A 170 -6.34 -6.62 31.94
C GLY A 170 -6.85 -5.19 32.18
N ILE A 171 -6.50 -4.24 31.30
CA ILE A 171 -7.00 -2.86 31.39
C ILE A 171 -8.39 -2.82 30.75
N ASN A 172 -9.42 -2.75 31.60
CA ASN A 172 -10.81 -2.75 31.14
C ASN A 172 -11.35 -1.36 30.82
N ASP A 173 -10.98 -0.36 31.63
CA ASP A 173 -11.36 1.02 31.40
C ASP A 173 -10.25 1.75 30.64
N LEU A 174 -10.51 2.00 29.36
CA LEU A 174 -9.59 2.69 28.47
C LEU A 174 -9.77 4.21 28.53
N LEU A 175 -10.91 4.70 29.05
CA LEU A 175 -11.21 6.13 29.10
C LEU A 175 -10.54 6.80 30.31
N SER A 176 -10.43 6.10 31.43
CA SER A 176 -9.70 6.57 32.61
C SER A 176 -8.22 6.17 32.63
N PHE A 177 -7.75 5.47 31.59
CA PHE A 177 -6.35 5.06 31.52
C PHE A 177 -5.42 6.28 31.38
N ASP A 178 -4.36 6.29 32.18
CA ASP A 178 -3.40 7.40 32.27
C ASP A 178 -2.43 7.41 31.07
N PHE A 179 -2.90 7.90 29.93
CA PHE A 179 -2.06 8.14 28.76
C PHE A 179 -1.25 9.41 28.96
N MET A 180 0.07 9.36 28.68
CA MET A 180 0.92 10.55 28.61
C MET A 180 0.36 11.59 27.62
N ASP A 181 -0.04 11.12 26.45
CA ASP A 181 -0.79 11.88 25.45
C ASP A 181 -2.00 11.05 25.02
N ALA A 182 -3.19 11.43 25.49
CA ALA A 182 -4.40 10.66 25.21
C ALA A 182 -4.77 10.69 23.71
N PRO A 183 -5.14 9.54 23.11
CA PRO A 183 -5.70 9.52 21.76
C PRO A 183 -7.11 10.14 21.72
N PRO A 184 -7.57 10.61 20.55
CA PRO A 184 -8.94 11.07 20.40
C PRO A 184 -9.96 9.96 20.72
N MET A 185 -10.99 10.28 21.50
CA MET A 185 -12.03 9.31 21.92
C MET A 185 -12.68 8.61 20.73
N GLU A 186 -12.93 9.32 19.63
CA GLU A 186 -13.48 8.74 18.40
C GLU A 186 -12.62 7.58 17.86
N THR A 187 -11.28 7.70 17.94
CA THR A 187 -10.37 6.65 17.44
C THR A 187 -10.39 5.42 18.35
N LEU A 188 -10.49 5.62 19.67
CA LEU A 188 -10.64 4.53 20.63
C LEU A 188 -11.96 3.77 20.43
N ILE A 189 -13.08 4.49 20.27
CA ILE A 189 -14.39 3.90 20.04
C ILE A 189 -14.39 3.09 18.74
N THR A 190 -13.92 3.66 17.63
CA THR A 190 -13.83 2.94 16.35
C THR A 190 -12.96 1.68 16.44
N ALA A 191 -11.87 1.73 17.22
CA ALA A 191 -11.01 0.57 17.45
C ALA A 191 -11.71 -0.52 18.28
N MET A 192 -12.44 -0.15 19.33
CA MET A 192 -13.25 -1.09 20.12
C MET A 192 -14.37 -1.72 19.28
N GLU A 193 -15.09 -0.92 18.49
CA GLU A 193 -16.11 -1.41 17.56
C GLU A 193 -15.52 -2.39 16.54
N GLN A 194 -14.32 -2.09 16.01
CA GLN A 194 -13.62 -3.00 15.11
C GLN A 194 -13.30 -4.34 15.79
N LEU A 195 -12.81 -4.33 17.03
CA LEU A 195 -12.50 -5.55 17.77
C LEU A 195 -13.76 -6.35 18.14
N TYR A 196 -14.83 -5.65 18.52
CA TYR A 196 -16.14 -6.26 18.79
C TYR A 196 -16.69 -6.96 17.54
N THR A 197 -16.71 -6.27 16.39
CA THR A 197 -17.18 -6.88 15.13
C THR A 197 -16.30 -8.03 14.65
N LEU A 198 -15.01 -8.03 14.96
CA LEU A 198 -14.12 -9.16 14.72
C LEU A 198 -14.43 -10.36 15.65
N GLY A 199 -15.19 -10.17 16.73
CA GLY A 199 -15.47 -11.18 17.75
C GLY A 199 -14.33 -11.32 18.77
N ALA A 200 -13.41 -10.35 18.82
CA ALA A 200 -12.35 -10.30 19.81
C ALA A 200 -12.86 -9.81 21.18
N LEU A 201 -13.85 -8.93 21.18
CA LEU A 201 -14.54 -8.43 22.38
C LEU A 201 -15.98 -8.95 22.44
N ASP A 202 -16.51 -9.13 23.64
CA ASP A 202 -17.93 -9.42 23.89
C ASP A 202 -18.76 -8.13 24.08
N ASP A 203 -20.05 -8.29 24.37
CA ASP A 203 -21.00 -7.18 24.57
C ASP A 203 -20.67 -6.31 25.80
N GLU A 204 -19.90 -6.85 26.75
CA GLU A 204 -19.41 -6.13 27.94
C GLU A 204 -18.03 -5.46 27.69
N GLY A 205 -17.46 -5.63 26.49
CA GLY A 205 -16.15 -5.09 26.14
C GLY A 205 -14.98 -5.84 26.78
N LEU A 206 -15.20 -7.09 27.23
CA LEU A 206 -14.18 -8.01 27.73
C LEU A 206 -13.64 -8.90 26.62
N LEU A 207 -12.45 -9.46 26.85
CA LEU A 207 -11.72 -10.22 25.84
C LEU A 207 -12.25 -11.67 25.73
N THR A 208 -12.76 -12.02 24.56
CA THR A 208 -13.29 -13.37 24.28
C THR A 208 -12.16 -14.41 24.16
N ARG A 209 -12.51 -15.70 24.08
CA ARG A 209 -11.51 -16.77 23.80
C ARG A 209 -10.80 -16.54 22.46
N LEU A 210 -11.51 -16.00 21.46
CA LEU A 210 -10.92 -15.63 20.18
C LEU A 210 -9.98 -14.43 20.35
N GLY A 211 -10.42 -13.38 21.05
CA GLY A 211 -9.61 -12.19 21.32
C GLY A 211 -8.32 -12.50 22.08
N ARG A 212 -8.37 -13.38 23.08
CA ARG A 212 -7.18 -13.85 23.81
C ARG A 212 -6.18 -14.53 22.88
N ARG A 213 -6.64 -15.41 21.99
CA ARG A 213 -5.77 -16.04 20.99
C ARG A 213 -5.21 -15.01 20.00
N MET A 214 -6.00 -14.01 19.60
CA MET A 214 -5.54 -12.96 18.69
C MET A 214 -4.43 -12.11 19.30
N ALA A 215 -4.47 -11.83 20.61
CA ALA A 215 -3.48 -11.02 21.31
C ALA A 215 -2.09 -11.67 21.40
N GLU A 216 -2.01 -12.99 21.28
CA GLU A 216 -0.73 -13.74 21.28
C GLU A 216 0.06 -13.57 19.97
N PHE A 217 -0.62 -13.17 18.89
CA PHE A 217 0.02 -12.96 17.60
C PHE A 217 0.46 -11.49 17.45
N PRO A 218 1.71 -11.22 17.04
CA PRO A 218 2.20 -9.87 16.76
C PRO A 218 1.74 -9.39 15.36
N LEU A 219 0.45 -9.45 15.09
CA LEU A 219 -0.18 -9.11 13.81
C LEU A 219 -1.38 -8.20 14.04
N GLU A 220 -1.87 -7.56 12.96
CA GLU A 220 -3.11 -6.81 13.04
C GLU A 220 -4.31 -7.73 13.33
N PRO A 221 -5.32 -7.28 14.10
CA PRO A 221 -6.47 -8.10 14.49
C PRO A 221 -7.19 -8.78 13.30
N MET A 222 -7.32 -8.11 12.16
CA MET A 222 -7.94 -8.68 10.95
C MET A 222 -7.13 -9.87 10.40
N LEU A 223 -5.80 -9.76 10.38
CA LEU A 223 -4.90 -10.84 9.97
C LEU A 223 -4.92 -12.00 10.96
N CYS A 224 -4.96 -11.71 12.27
CA CYS A 224 -5.10 -12.73 13.31
C CYS A 224 -6.39 -13.53 13.14
N LYS A 225 -7.53 -12.85 12.93
CA LYS A 225 -8.83 -13.51 12.72
C LYS A 225 -8.81 -14.43 11.51
N MET A 226 -8.26 -13.94 10.39
CA MET A 226 -8.10 -14.72 9.16
C MET A 226 -7.23 -15.96 9.38
N LEU A 227 -6.10 -15.84 10.10
CA LEU A 227 -5.21 -16.95 10.41
C LEU A 227 -5.89 -17.99 11.33
N ILE A 228 -6.57 -17.56 12.38
CA ILE A 228 -7.25 -18.48 13.30
C ILE A 228 -8.43 -19.19 12.60
N MET A 229 -9.20 -18.47 11.78
CA MET A 229 -10.31 -19.05 11.02
C MET A 229 -9.83 -20.07 9.97
N SER A 230 -8.65 -19.87 9.40
CA SER A 230 -8.08 -20.80 8.41
C SER A 230 -7.84 -22.21 8.95
N VAL A 231 -7.63 -22.36 10.27
CA VAL A 231 -7.53 -23.66 10.94
C VAL A 231 -8.88 -24.38 10.90
N HIS A 232 -9.97 -23.68 11.21
CA HIS A 232 -11.32 -24.23 11.15
C HIS A 232 -11.76 -24.61 9.73
N LEU A 233 -11.28 -23.89 8.72
CA LEU A 233 -11.55 -24.14 7.31
C LEU A 233 -10.57 -25.14 6.65
N GLY A 234 -9.52 -25.56 7.35
CA GLY A 234 -8.50 -26.49 6.85
C GLY A 234 -7.64 -25.93 5.71
N CYS A 235 -7.30 -24.63 5.76
CA CYS A 235 -6.46 -23.92 4.77
C CYS A 235 -5.33 -23.08 5.42
N SER A 236 -4.90 -23.51 6.61
CA SER A 236 -3.92 -22.81 7.45
C SER A 236 -2.52 -22.74 6.88
N GLU A 237 -2.04 -23.72 6.10
CA GLU A 237 -0.70 -23.65 5.50
C GLU A 237 -0.58 -22.51 4.48
N GLU A 238 -1.60 -22.40 3.62
CA GLU A 238 -1.71 -21.33 2.63
C GLU A 238 -1.88 -19.98 3.32
N MET A 239 -2.73 -19.93 4.36
CA MET A 239 -3.01 -18.68 5.05
C MET A 239 -1.80 -18.13 5.80
N LEU A 240 -1.06 -19.00 6.48
CA LEU A 240 0.19 -18.65 7.15
C LEU A 240 1.17 -17.99 6.17
N THR A 241 1.23 -18.50 4.94
CA THR A 241 2.09 -17.96 3.88
C THR A 241 1.58 -16.61 3.40
N ILE A 242 0.27 -16.45 3.17
CA ILE A 242 -0.35 -15.18 2.74
C ILE A 242 -0.14 -14.08 3.79
N VAL A 243 -0.44 -14.36 5.07
CA VAL A 243 -0.23 -13.43 6.19
C VAL A 243 1.23 -12.98 6.27
N SER A 244 2.17 -13.91 6.10
CA SER A 244 3.60 -13.61 6.13
C SER A 244 4.03 -12.71 4.96
N MET A 245 3.43 -12.90 3.79
CA MET A 245 3.70 -12.08 2.60
C MET A 245 3.08 -10.67 2.72
N LEU A 246 1.88 -10.54 3.30
CA LEU A 246 1.23 -9.25 3.57
C LEU A 246 1.98 -8.42 4.63
N SER A 247 2.60 -9.08 5.60
CA SER A 247 3.35 -8.42 6.68
C SER A 247 4.68 -7.81 6.23
N VAL A 248 5.08 -8.04 4.96
CA VAL A 248 6.31 -7.49 4.38
C VAL A 248 5.96 -6.44 3.34
N GLN A 249 6.86 -5.46 3.19
CA GLN A 249 6.77 -4.46 2.12
C GLN A 249 6.69 -5.10 0.73
N ASN A 250 6.15 -4.34 -0.23
CA ASN A 250 5.87 -4.79 -1.60
C ASN A 250 7.01 -5.66 -2.19
N VAL A 251 6.66 -6.90 -2.51
CA VAL A 251 7.58 -7.96 -2.95
C VAL A 251 8.07 -7.74 -4.38
N PHE A 252 7.26 -7.07 -5.20
CA PHE A 252 7.57 -6.83 -6.61
C PHE A 252 8.46 -5.59 -6.77
N TYR A 253 9.47 -5.71 -7.62
CA TYR A 253 10.36 -4.62 -8.01
C TYR A 253 10.03 -4.15 -9.43
N ARG A 254 9.74 -2.86 -9.61
CA ARG A 254 9.34 -2.30 -10.90
C ARG A 254 10.27 -1.15 -11.31
N PRO A 255 11.45 -1.44 -11.88
CA PRO A 255 12.38 -0.41 -12.33
C PRO A 255 11.81 0.37 -13.52
N LYS A 256 12.05 1.68 -13.59
CA LYS A 256 11.50 2.57 -14.62
C LYS A 256 11.91 2.16 -16.04
N ASP A 257 13.14 1.66 -16.21
CA ASP A 257 13.67 1.32 -17.53
C ASP A 257 13.16 -0.04 -18.06
N LYS A 258 12.70 -0.92 -17.16
CA LYS A 258 12.28 -2.30 -17.51
C LYS A 258 10.85 -2.61 -17.03
N GLN A 259 9.97 -1.61 -17.03
CA GLN A 259 8.59 -1.76 -16.54
C GLN A 259 7.83 -2.86 -17.27
N ALA A 260 7.85 -2.86 -18.61
CA ALA A 260 7.12 -3.85 -19.42
C ALA A 260 7.59 -5.29 -19.14
N LEU A 261 8.90 -5.50 -18.97
CA LEU A 261 9.46 -6.81 -18.65
C LEU A 261 9.08 -7.27 -17.22
N ALA A 262 9.12 -6.36 -16.25
CA ALA A 262 8.69 -6.64 -14.88
C ALA A 262 7.20 -7.01 -14.83
N ASP A 263 6.36 -6.27 -15.56
CA ASP A 263 4.92 -6.51 -15.64
C ASP A 263 4.62 -7.85 -16.33
N GLN A 264 5.37 -8.21 -17.39
CA GLN A 264 5.26 -9.51 -18.05
C GLN A 264 5.64 -10.66 -17.11
N LYS A 265 6.72 -10.53 -16.32
CA LYS A 265 7.13 -11.53 -15.34
C LYS A 265 6.10 -11.66 -14.22
N LYS A 266 5.57 -10.53 -13.74
CA LYS A 266 4.52 -10.50 -12.72
C LYS A 266 3.25 -11.20 -13.20
N ALA A 267 2.84 -10.96 -14.44
CA ALA A 267 1.64 -11.57 -15.03
C ALA A 267 1.66 -13.11 -15.01
N LYS A 268 2.84 -13.74 -15.02
CA LYS A 268 2.97 -15.20 -14.91
C LYS A 268 2.49 -15.77 -13.57
N PHE A 269 2.50 -14.95 -12.51
CA PHE A 269 2.08 -15.36 -11.17
C PHE A 269 0.64 -15.00 -10.87
N HIS A 270 -0.01 -14.20 -11.72
CA HIS A 270 -1.37 -13.71 -11.48
C HIS A 270 -2.34 -14.87 -11.34
N GLN A 271 -3.03 -14.92 -10.21
CA GLN A 271 -4.14 -15.82 -9.97
C GLN A 271 -5.45 -15.11 -10.27
N THR A 272 -6.39 -15.83 -10.86
CA THR A 272 -7.66 -15.28 -11.33
C THR A 272 -8.60 -14.89 -10.19
N GLU A 273 -8.37 -15.48 -9.02
CA GLU A 273 -9.12 -15.35 -7.80
C GLU A 273 -8.70 -14.12 -6.99
N GLY A 274 -7.43 -13.69 -7.08
CA GLY A 274 -6.98 -12.48 -6.41
C GLY A 274 -5.48 -12.33 -6.18
N ASP A 275 -5.11 -11.17 -5.65
CA ASP A 275 -3.74 -10.79 -5.33
C ASP A 275 -3.19 -11.58 -4.14
N HIS A 276 -4.01 -11.90 -3.13
CA HIS A 276 -3.60 -12.73 -1.99
C HIS A 276 -3.07 -14.10 -2.46
N LEU A 277 -3.79 -14.73 -3.39
CA LEU A 277 -3.39 -16.00 -4.01
C LEU A 277 -2.19 -15.83 -4.96
N THR A 278 -2.05 -14.66 -5.59
CA THR A 278 -0.86 -14.31 -6.36
C THR A 278 0.39 -14.26 -5.47
N LEU A 279 0.30 -13.69 -4.26
CA LEU A 279 1.40 -13.71 -3.28
C LEU A 279 1.76 -15.13 -2.84
N LEU A 280 0.76 -15.99 -2.63
CA LEU A 280 0.97 -17.41 -2.35
C LEU A 280 1.70 -18.11 -3.50
N ALA A 281 1.28 -17.88 -4.75
CA ALA A 281 1.91 -18.47 -5.94
C ALA A 281 3.37 -18.04 -6.08
N VAL A 282 3.68 -16.77 -5.80
CA VAL A 282 5.07 -16.25 -5.80
C VAL A 282 5.91 -16.96 -4.74
N TYR A 283 5.43 -17.06 -3.50
CA TYR A 283 6.17 -17.71 -2.42
C TYR A 283 6.40 -19.20 -2.70
N ASN A 284 5.38 -19.91 -3.18
CA ASN A 284 5.49 -21.32 -3.55
C ASN A 284 6.46 -21.54 -4.71
N SER A 285 6.45 -20.65 -5.71
CA SER A 285 7.41 -20.70 -6.81
C SER A 285 8.84 -20.48 -6.33
N TRP A 286 9.05 -19.57 -5.37
CA TRP A 286 10.36 -19.35 -4.76
C TRP A 286 10.84 -20.55 -3.92
N LYS A 287 9.93 -21.16 -3.14
CA LYS A 287 10.16 -22.39 -2.37
C LYS A 287 10.56 -23.56 -3.30
N ASN A 288 9.86 -23.74 -4.41
CA ASN A 288 10.15 -24.80 -5.39
C ASN A 288 11.51 -24.59 -6.08
N ASN A 289 11.95 -23.35 -6.25
CA ASN A 289 13.28 -23.00 -6.76
C ASN A 289 14.35 -22.91 -5.66
N LYS A 290 14.16 -23.66 -4.57
CA LYS A 290 15.12 -23.80 -3.46
C LYS A 290 15.59 -22.46 -2.86
N PHE A 291 14.69 -21.47 -2.80
CA PHE A 291 14.97 -20.15 -2.23
C PHE A 291 16.11 -19.38 -2.96
N SER A 292 16.26 -19.62 -4.26
CA SER A 292 17.33 -19.04 -5.09
C SER A 292 17.25 -17.52 -5.24
N ASN A 293 18.36 -16.83 -4.97
CA ASN A 293 18.50 -15.38 -5.20
C ASN A 293 18.50 -15.01 -6.69
N PRO A 294 19.24 -15.71 -7.58
CA PRO A 294 19.16 -15.49 -9.04
C PRO A 294 17.72 -15.53 -9.57
N TRP A 295 16.93 -16.51 -9.12
CA TRP A 295 15.52 -16.62 -9.52
C TRP A 295 14.70 -15.39 -9.15
N CYS A 296 14.93 -14.81 -7.96
CA CYS A 296 14.28 -13.56 -7.56
C CYS A 296 14.65 -12.41 -8.50
N TYR A 297 15.94 -12.30 -8.86
CA TYR A 297 16.42 -11.24 -9.75
C TYR A 297 15.79 -11.33 -11.16
N GLU A 298 15.75 -12.53 -11.74
CA GLU A 298 15.15 -12.79 -13.07
C GLU A 298 13.64 -12.52 -13.14
N ASN A 299 12.94 -12.64 -12.01
CA ASN A 299 11.50 -12.42 -11.90
C ASN A 299 11.14 -11.07 -11.30
N PHE A 300 12.11 -10.18 -11.10
CA PHE A 300 11.89 -8.85 -10.51
C PHE A 300 11.24 -8.91 -9.12
N ILE A 301 11.69 -9.84 -8.30
CA ILE A 301 11.23 -10.03 -6.92
C ILE A 301 12.34 -9.66 -5.95
N GLN A 302 11.98 -8.97 -4.86
CA GLN A 302 12.91 -8.59 -3.82
C GLN A 302 13.23 -9.79 -2.90
N ALA A 303 14.41 -10.40 -3.08
CA ALA A 303 14.85 -11.56 -2.29
C ALA A 303 14.86 -11.29 -0.77
N ARG A 304 15.19 -10.07 -0.36
CA ARG A 304 15.17 -9.65 1.05
C ARG A 304 13.76 -9.74 1.64
N SER A 305 12.77 -9.22 0.92
CA SER A 305 11.38 -9.23 1.37
C SER A 305 10.87 -10.66 1.53
N LEU A 306 11.22 -11.55 0.59
CA LEU A 306 10.87 -12.97 0.69
C LEU A 306 11.53 -13.69 1.87
N ARG A 307 12.82 -13.42 2.16
CA ARG A 307 13.49 -13.97 3.34
C ARG A 307 12.82 -13.49 4.63
N ARG A 308 12.51 -12.20 4.72
CA ARG A 308 11.76 -11.66 5.86
C ARG A 308 10.39 -12.32 6.01
N ALA A 309 9.68 -12.55 4.91
CA ALA A 309 8.41 -13.27 4.93
C ALA A 309 8.60 -14.71 5.42
N GLN A 310 9.68 -15.39 5.04
CA GLN A 310 10.01 -16.72 5.53
C GLN A 310 10.27 -16.73 7.05
N ASP A 311 10.97 -15.72 7.57
CA ASP A 311 11.25 -15.61 9.01
C ASP A 311 9.96 -15.35 9.81
N ILE A 312 9.11 -14.42 9.33
CA ILE A 312 7.77 -14.18 9.91
C ILE A 312 6.94 -15.47 9.90
N ARG A 313 6.95 -16.20 8.77
CA ARG A 313 6.23 -17.46 8.64
C ARG A 313 6.69 -18.50 9.68
N LYS A 314 7.99 -18.60 9.94
CA LYS A 314 8.55 -19.49 10.98
C LYS A 314 8.13 -19.07 12.38
N GLN A 315 8.15 -17.77 12.66
CA GLN A 315 7.68 -17.23 13.94
C GLN A 315 6.20 -17.53 14.17
N MET A 316 5.36 -17.31 13.16
CA MET A 316 3.92 -17.56 13.25
C MET A 316 3.64 -19.06 13.41
N LEU A 317 4.36 -19.91 12.70
CA LEU A 317 4.29 -21.37 12.87
C LEU A 317 4.59 -21.77 14.32
N GLY A 318 5.67 -21.23 14.91
CA GLY A 318 6.02 -21.52 16.31
C GLY A 318 5.00 -21.00 17.33
N ILE A 319 4.20 -19.98 17.01
CA ILE A 319 3.06 -19.56 17.85
C ILE A 319 1.89 -20.54 17.66
N MET A 320 1.57 -20.92 16.42
CA MET A 320 0.49 -21.87 16.12
C MET A 320 0.70 -23.23 16.80
N ASP A 321 1.93 -23.76 16.76
CA ASP A 321 2.28 -25.03 17.41
C ASP A 321 2.11 -24.95 18.94
N ARG A 322 2.55 -23.83 19.56
CA ARG A 322 2.37 -23.60 21.00
C ARG A 322 0.90 -23.57 21.42
N HIS A 323 0.03 -23.04 20.58
CA HIS A 323 -1.41 -22.97 20.83
C HIS A 323 -2.21 -24.15 20.27
N LYS A 324 -1.53 -25.21 19.79
CA LYS A 324 -2.15 -26.42 19.23
C LYS A 324 -3.12 -26.10 18.07
N LEU A 325 -2.69 -25.22 17.18
CA LEU A 325 -3.42 -24.87 15.97
C LEU A 325 -2.85 -25.70 14.80
N ASP A 326 -3.60 -26.71 14.38
CA ASP A 326 -3.15 -27.64 13.36
C ASP A 326 -2.92 -26.95 12.01
N VAL A 327 -1.76 -27.22 11.41
CA VAL A 327 -1.40 -26.68 10.10
C VAL A 327 -1.75 -27.70 9.01
N VAL A 328 -2.90 -27.48 8.38
CA VAL A 328 -3.44 -28.26 7.27
C VAL A 328 -3.42 -27.44 5.98
N SER A 329 -3.06 -28.08 4.87
CA SER A 329 -3.17 -27.53 3.51
C SER A 329 -4.50 -27.91 2.87
N CYS A 330 -5.09 -26.96 2.14
CA CYS A 330 -6.30 -27.16 1.35
C CYS A 330 -6.05 -27.61 -0.09
N GLY A 331 -4.79 -27.77 -0.49
CA GLY A 331 -4.39 -28.14 -1.85
C GLY A 331 -4.87 -27.12 -2.89
N LYS A 332 -5.71 -27.55 -3.83
CA LYS A 332 -6.25 -26.70 -4.91
C LYS A 332 -7.57 -25.99 -4.57
N ALA A 333 -8.09 -26.18 -3.35
CA ALA A 333 -9.39 -25.61 -2.95
C ALA A 333 -9.29 -24.11 -2.58
N THR A 334 -9.06 -23.25 -3.58
CA THR A 334 -8.87 -21.80 -3.42
C THR A 334 -10.05 -21.11 -2.73
N VAL A 335 -11.26 -21.64 -2.88
CA VAL A 335 -12.48 -21.15 -2.21
C VAL A 335 -12.34 -21.12 -0.68
N ARG A 336 -11.68 -22.11 -0.07
CA ARG A 336 -11.48 -22.15 1.39
C ARG A 336 -10.57 -21.00 1.85
N VAL A 337 -9.55 -20.67 1.05
CA VAL A 337 -8.66 -19.53 1.30
C VAL A 337 -9.43 -18.21 1.17
N GLN A 338 -10.26 -18.06 0.13
CA GLN A 338 -11.08 -16.85 -0.04
C GLN A 338 -12.09 -16.66 1.10
N LYS A 339 -12.73 -17.75 1.56
CA LYS A 339 -13.60 -17.73 2.76
C LYS A 339 -12.84 -17.29 4.01
N ALA A 340 -11.63 -17.81 4.24
CA ALA A 340 -10.80 -17.41 5.36
C ALA A 340 -10.43 -15.91 5.28
N ILE A 341 -10.05 -15.40 4.10
CA ILE A 341 -9.79 -13.96 3.88
C ILE A 341 -11.03 -13.12 4.19
N CYS A 342 -12.18 -13.54 3.66
CA CYS A 342 -13.47 -12.88 3.89
C CYS A 342 -13.80 -12.80 5.38
N SER A 343 -13.52 -13.85 6.17
CA SER A 343 -13.79 -13.86 7.61
C SER A 343 -13.01 -12.81 8.41
N GLY A 344 -11.79 -12.45 7.98
CA GLY A 344 -10.97 -11.43 8.62
C GLY A 344 -11.23 -10.01 8.10
N PHE A 345 -11.47 -9.90 6.79
CA PHE A 345 -11.58 -8.62 6.07
C PHE A 345 -13.01 -8.30 5.60
N PHE A 346 -14.04 -8.86 6.24
CA PHE A 346 -15.45 -8.58 5.88
C PHE A 346 -15.81 -7.09 5.94
N ARG A 347 -15.14 -6.32 6.81
CA ARG A 347 -15.29 -4.85 6.91
C ARG A 347 -14.78 -4.16 5.63
N ASN A 348 -13.71 -4.70 5.05
CA ASN A 348 -13.00 -4.18 3.89
C ASN A 348 -13.55 -4.80 2.59
N ALA A 349 -14.87 -4.73 2.42
CA ALA A 349 -15.56 -5.25 1.26
C ALA A 349 -16.08 -4.12 0.37
N ALA A 350 -16.00 -4.32 -0.95
CA ALA A 350 -16.48 -3.38 -1.94
C ALA A 350 -17.27 -4.07 -3.06
N LYS A 351 -18.25 -3.35 -3.60
CA LYS A 351 -19.10 -3.78 -4.71
C LYS A 351 -18.86 -2.88 -5.91
N LYS A 352 -18.78 -3.46 -7.11
CA LYS A 352 -18.69 -2.71 -8.36
C LYS A 352 -19.93 -1.84 -8.55
N ASP A 353 -19.72 -0.55 -8.79
CA ASP A 353 -20.78 0.39 -9.14
C ASP A 353 -21.02 0.35 -10.66
N PRO A 354 -22.27 0.32 -11.15
CA PRO A 354 -22.53 0.36 -12.60
C PRO A 354 -22.09 1.65 -13.28
N GLN A 355 -21.99 2.76 -12.53
CA GLN A 355 -21.58 4.06 -13.05
C GLN A 355 -20.07 4.29 -12.90
N GLU A 356 -19.55 4.21 -11.68
CA GLU A 356 -18.18 4.61 -11.40
C GLU A 356 -17.47 3.69 -10.40
N GLY A 357 -16.47 2.93 -10.88
CA GLY A 357 -15.54 2.21 -10.03
C GLY A 357 -16.22 1.19 -9.11
N TYR A 358 -15.89 1.25 -7.82
CA TYR A 358 -16.42 0.40 -6.76
C TYR A 358 -16.93 1.28 -5.62
N ARG A 359 -17.88 0.76 -4.85
CA ARG A 359 -18.34 1.35 -3.59
C ARG A 359 -18.04 0.44 -2.42
N THR A 360 -17.46 0.99 -1.37
CA THR A 360 -17.29 0.29 -0.09
C THR A 360 -18.66 0.00 0.54
N LEU A 361 -18.83 -1.17 1.14
CA LEU A 361 -20.14 -1.54 1.70
C LEU A 361 -20.57 -0.71 2.92
N ILE A 362 -19.59 -0.19 3.67
CA ILE A 362 -19.83 0.54 4.92
C ILE A 362 -20.06 2.01 4.62
N ASP A 363 -19.03 2.68 4.10
CA ASP A 363 -19.04 4.14 3.97
C ASP A 363 -19.59 4.62 2.61
N GLN A 364 -19.94 3.70 1.71
CA GLN A 364 -20.40 4.00 0.33
C GLN A 364 -19.44 4.89 -0.48
N GLN A 365 -18.16 4.93 -0.10
CA GLN A 365 -17.09 5.68 -0.74
C GLN A 365 -16.72 5.06 -2.08
N VAL A 366 -16.38 5.92 -3.05
CA VAL A 366 -16.00 5.51 -4.40
C VAL A 366 -14.51 5.19 -4.43
N VAL A 367 -14.21 3.91 -4.62
CA VAL A 367 -12.84 3.36 -4.61
C VAL A 367 -12.54 2.64 -5.91
N TYR A 368 -11.26 2.50 -6.25
CA TYR A 368 -10.81 1.85 -7.49
C TYR A 368 -9.80 0.76 -7.20
N ILE A 369 -9.76 -0.27 -8.05
CA ILE A 369 -8.69 -1.28 -7.97
C ILE A 369 -7.37 -0.62 -8.38
N HIS A 370 -6.32 -0.79 -7.58
CA HIS A 370 -5.00 -0.27 -7.92
C HIS A 370 -4.47 -0.92 -9.22
N PRO A 371 -3.84 -0.17 -10.15
CA PRO A 371 -3.35 -0.70 -11.42
C PRO A 371 -2.32 -1.83 -11.30
N SER A 372 -1.69 -1.98 -10.14
CA SER A 372 -0.75 -3.08 -9.90
C SER A 372 -1.45 -4.41 -9.56
N SER A 373 -2.75 -4.42 -9.30
CA SER A 373 -3.50 -5.63 -8.95
C SER A 373 -3.67 -6.54 -10.17
N ALA A 374 -3.65 -7.86 -9.94
CA ALA A 374 -3.99 -8.85 -10.94
C ALA A 374 -5.44 -8.73 -11.43
N LEU A 375 -6.33 -8.18 -10.60
CA LEU A 375 -7.76 -8.05 -10.89
C LEU A 375 -8.14 -6.77 -11.65
N PHE A 376 -7.18 -5.88 -11.94
CA PHE A 376 -7.43 -4.57 -12.55
C PHE A 376 -8.21 -4.67 -13.87
N ASN A 377 -7.87 -5.63 -14.74
CA ASN A 377 -8.52 -5.80 -16.05
C ASN A 377 -9.83 -6.61 -15.98
N ARG A 378 -10.00 -7.49 -14.98
CA ARG A 378 -11.16 -8.38 -14.89
C ARG A 378 -12.38 -7.69 -14.28
N GLN A 379 -12.14 -6.80 -13.31
CA GLN A 379 -13.17 -6.03 -12.62
C GLN A 379 -14.39 -6.84 -12.13
N PRO A 380 -14.17 -7.81 -11.21
CA PRO A 380 -15.24 -8.63 -10.62
C PRO A 380 -16.27 -7.81 -9.84
N GLU A 381 -17.50 -8.31 -9.67
CA GLU A 381 -18.58 -7.54 -9.03
C GLU A 381 -18.35 -7.32 -7.52
N TRP A 382 -17.85 -8.34 -6.81
CA TRP A 382 -17.66 -8.30 -5.36
C TRP A 382 -16.22 -8.61 -5.01
N VAL A 383 -15.64 -7.75 -4.18
CA VAL A 383 -14.24 -7.85 -3.78
C VAL A 383 -14.03 -7.55 -2.31
N VAL A 384 -12.98 -8.13 -1.76
CA VAL A 384 -12.39 -7.77 -0.47
C VAL A 384 -10.98 -7.24 -0.74
N TYR A 385 -10.57 -6.22 0.00
CA TYR A 385 -9.26 -5.58 -0.11
C TYR A 385 -8.52 -5.59 1.23
N HIS A 386 -7.19 -5.54 1.18
CA HIS A 386 -6.35 -5.50 2.38
C HIS A 386 -6.27 -4.07 2.95
N GLU A 387 -5.82 -3.13 2.13
CA GLU A 387 -5.63 -1.72 2.49
C GLU A 387 -6.26 -0.78 1.46
N LEU A 388 -6.72 0.38 1.93
CA LEU A 388 -7.07 1.53 1.10
C LEU A 388 -5.95 2.54 1.16
N VAL A 389 -5.48 3.01 0.00
CA VAL A 389 -4.46 4.04 -0.08
C VAL A 389 -4.97 5.21 -0.91
N LEU A 390 -5.07 6.36 -0.26
CA LEU A 390 -5.40 7.62 -0.91
C LEU A 390 -4.14 8.26 -1.52
N THR A 391 -4.15 8.40 -2.85
CA THR A 391 -3.13 9.15 -3.60
C THR A 391 -3.80 10.29 -4.36
N THR A 392 -3.98 10.17 -5.69
CA THR A 392 -4.84 11.05 -6.49
C THR A 392 -6.30 10.61 -6.44
N LYS A 393 -6.52 9.29 -6.34
CA LYS A 393 -7.79 8.63 -6.08
C LYS A 393 -7.60 7.62 -4.96
N GLU A 394 -8.71 7.13 -4.42
CA GLU A 394 -8.72 6.06 -3.42
C GLU A 394 -8.54 4.72 -4.13
N TYR A 395 -7.40 4.08 -3.87
CA TYR A 395 -7.07 2.79 -4.47
C TYR A 395 -7.09 1.67 -3.44
N MET A 396 -7.84 0.61 -3.75
CA MET A 396 -7.78 -0.67 -3.06
C MET A 396 -6.52 -1.43 -3.48
N ARG A 397 -5.77 -1.93 -2.50
CA ARG A 397 -4.65 -2.84 -2.74
C ARG A 397 -4.91 -4.22 -2.18
N GLU A 398 -4.19 -5.18 -2.77
CA GLU A 398 -4.31 -6.62 -2.53
C GLU A 398 -5.78 -7.08 -2.53
N VAL A 399 -6.35 -7.14 -3.73
CA VAL A 399 -7.78 -7.38 -3.91
C VAL A 399 -8.05 -8.85 -4.17
N THR A 400 -9.14 -9.40 -3.66
CA THR A 400 -9.56 -10.79 -3.90
C THR A 400 -11.06 -10.87 -4.15
N THR A 401 -11.45 -11.74 -5.08
CA THR A 401 -12.85 -11.96 -5.41
C THR A 401 -13.54 -12.74 -4.30
N ILE A 402 -14.78 -12.38 -4.02
CA ILE A 402 -15.59 -13.04 -3.00
C ILE A 402 -17.01 -13.29 -3.49
N ASP A 403 -17.65 -14.31 -2.93
CA ASP A 403 -19.10 -14.47 -3.02
C ASP A 403 -19.76 -13.66 -1.88
N PRO A 404 -20.73 -12.77 -2.16
CA PRO A 404 -21.42 -12.01 -1.13
C PRO A 404 -22.12 -12.88 -0.06
N ARG A 405 -22.43 -14.14 -0.35
CA ARG A 405 -23.00 -15.08 0.63
C ARG A 405 -22.07 -15.30 1.83
N TRP A 406 -20.75 -15.28 1.60
CA TRP A 406 -19.76 -15.49 2.66
C TRP A 406 -19.72 -14.32 3.65
N LEU A 407 -20.00 -13.10 3.20
CA LEU A 407 -20.07 -11.93 4.09
C LEU A 407 -21.18 -12.10 5.13
N VAL A 408 -22.33 -12.64 4.71
CA VAL A 408 -23.46 -12.93 5.60
C VAL A 408 -23.14 -14.12 6.52
N GLU A 409 -22.45 -15.14 6.01
CA GLU A 409 -22.03 -16.33 6.77
C GLU A 409 -21.06 -15.96 7.91
N PHE A 410 -20.03 -15.15 7.62
CA PHE A 410 -18.97 -14.83 8.59
C PHE A 410 -19.24 -13.59 9.44
N ALA A 411 -20.15 -12.71 9.02
CA ALA A 411 -20.52 -11.50 9.76
C ALA A 411 -22.04 -11.23 9.70
N PRO A 412 -22.87 -12.12 10.27
CA PRO A 412 -24.34 -11.98 10.24
C PRO A 412 -24.86 -10.79 11.06
N ALA A 413 -24.08 -10.33 12.06
CA ALA A 413 -24.38 -9.12 12.82
C ALA A 413 -24.28 -7.86 11.93
N PHE A 414 -23.40 -7.89 10.92
CA PHE A 414 -23.08 -6.74 10.09
C PHE A 414 -23.86 -6.76 8.76
N PHE A 415 -23.92 -7.92 8.11
CA PHE A 415 -24.56 -8.09 6.81
C PHE A 415 -25.84 -8.91 6.91
N LYS A 416 -26.91 -8.42 6.29
CA LYS A 416 -28.18 -9.12 6.14
C LYS A 416 -28.56 -9.20 4.68
N VAL A 417 -29.08 -10.35 4.26
CA VAL A 417 -29.65 -10.51 2.91
C VAL A 417 -30.88 -9.61 2.81
N SER A 418 -30.92 -8.72 1.83
CA SER A 418 -32.09 -7.91 1.56
C SER A 418 -33.24 -8.79 1.06
N ASP A 419 -34.44 -8.57 1.60
CA ASP A 419 -35.66 -9.20 1.11
C ASP A 419 -35.90 -8.84 -0.38
N PRO A 420 -35.96 -9.82 -1.29
CA PRO A 420 -36.10 -9.56 -2.73
C PRO A 420 -37.44 -8.89 -3.08
N THR A 421 -38.44 -8.98 -2.19
CA THR A 421 -39.77 -8.37 -2.40
C THR A 421 -39.81 -6.89 -2.04
N LYS A 422 -38.83 -6.39 -1.28
CA LYS A 422 -38.80 -5.01 -0.79
C LYS A 422 -37.65 -4.21 -1.41
N LEU A 423 -38.00 -3.11 -2.08
CA LEU A 423 -37.01 -2.17 -2.58
C LEU A 423 -36.27 -1.48 -1.41
N SER A 424 -34.93 -1.55 -1.41
CA SER A 424 -34.10 -0.85 -0.43
C SER A 424 -34.26 0.68 -0.56
N LYS A 425 -34.02 1.42 0.53
CA LYS A 425 -34.06 2.90 0.52
C LYS A 425 -33.15 3.47 -0.57
N GLN A 426 -31.96 2.90 -0.75
CA GLN A 426 -31.01 3.28 -1.80
C GLN A 426 -31.59 3.04 -3.20
N LYS A 427 -32.17 1.85 -3.46
CA LYS A 427 -32.77 1.53 -4.76
C LYS A 427 -33.99 2.40 -5.08
N LYS A 428 -34.73 2.87 -4.05
CA LYS A 428 -35.82 3.85 -4.21
C LYS A 428 -35.31 5.25 -4.57
N GLN A 429 -34.12 5.62 -4.10
CA GLN A 429 -33.50 6.92 -4.34
C GLN A 429 -32.70 6.98 -5.65
N GLN A 430 -32.40 5.84 -6.28
CA GLN A 430 -31.73 5.79 -7.56
C GLN A 430 -32.60 6.45 -8.64
N ARG A 431 -32.00 7.41 -9.36
CA ARG A 431 -32.62 8.08 -10.51
C ARG A 431 -31.99 7.50 -11.77
N LEU A 432 -32.84 7.11 -12.71
CA LEU A 432 -32.39 6.70 -14.03
C LEU A 432 -32.31 7.93 -14.93
N GLU A 433 -31.18 8.11 -15.58
CA GLU A 433 -31.01 9.11 -16.63
C GLU A 433 -30.95 8.39 -17.99
N PRO A 434 -31.50 8.99 -19.05
CA PRO A 434 -31.38 8.40 -20.39
C PRO A 434 -29.93 8.37 -20.84
N LEU A 435 -29.65 7.50 -21.81
CA LEU A 435 -28.34 7.41 -22.44
C LEU A 435 -27.92 8.77 -23.01
N TYR A 436 -26.63 9.10 -22.85
CA TYR A 436 -26.09 10.35 -23.36
C TYR A 436 -26.17 10.41 -24.89
N ASN A 437 -26.81 11.47 -25.40
CA ASN A 437 -26.88 11.77 -26.83
C ASN A 437 -26.12 13.08 -27.10
N ARG A 438 -25.08 13.04 -27.94
CA ARG A 438 -24.24 14.20 -28.26
C ARG A 438 -25.00 15.32 -28.98
N TYR A 439 -26.05 14.98 -29.71
CA TYR A 439 -26.80 15.92 -30.56
C TYR A 439 -27.94 16.62 -29.82
N GLU A 440 -28.29 16.15 -28.62
CA GLU A 440 -29.36 16.74 -27.81
C GLU A 440 -28.78 17.47 -26.61
N GLU A 441 -29.37 18.61 -26.27
CA GLU A 441 -28.99 19.30 -25.06
C GLU A 441 -29.33 18.47 -23.81
N PRO A 442 -28.45 18.44 -22.79
CA PRO A 442 -28.71 17.71 -21.55
C PRO A 442 -30.06 18.10 -20.93
N ASN A 443 -30.91 17.14 -20.59
CA ASN A 443 -32.24 17.36 -20.02
C ASN A 443 -33.28 18.05 -20.94
N ALA A 444 -33.03 18.18 -22.25
CA ALA A 444 -34.04 18.70 -23.20
C ALA A 444 -35.29 17.80 -23.26
N TRP A 445 -35.12 16.50 -23.06
CA TRP A 445 -36.20 15.51 -22.98
C TRP A 445 -37.18 15.74 -21.81
N ARG A 446 -36.83 16.55 -20.81
CA ARG A 446 -37.70 16.79 -19.65
C ARG A 446 -38.87 17.69 -20.06
N ILE A 447 -40.10 17.21 -19.84
CA ILE A 447 -41.35 17.95 -20.13
C ILE A 447 -41.36 19.33 -19.44
N SER A 448 -40.82 19.42 -18.22
CA SER A 448 -40.69 20.68 -17.46
C SER A 448 -39.84 21.74 -18.17
N ARG A 449 -38.91 21.32 -19.03
CA ARG A 449 -38.05 22.21 -19.81
C ARG A 449 -38.65 22.52 -21.18
N ALA A 450 -39.36 21.57 -21.78
CA ALA A 450 -40.10 21.78 -23.03
C ALA A 450 -41.16 22.90 -22.88
N PHE A 451 -41.82 22.98 -21.72
CA PHE A 451 -42.81 24.03 -21.44
C PHE A 451 -42.21 25.43 -21.25
N ARG A 452 -40.92 25.53 -20.91
CA ARG A 452 -40.22 26.82 -20.76
C ARG A 452 -39.66 27.39 -22.08
N ARG A 453 -39.73 26.63 -23.17
CA ARG A 453 -39.26 27.04 -24.51
C ARG A 453 -40.37 27.57 -25.42
N ARG A 454 -41.63 27.44 -25.00
CA ARG A 454 -42.77 28.16 -25.59
C ARG A 454 -42.97 29.44 -24.80
#